data_AF-R7TGW6-F1
#
_entry.id   AF-R7TGW6-F1
#
_cell.length_a   1.000
_cell.length_b   1.000
_cell.length_c   1.000
_cell.angle_alpha   90.00
_cell.angle_beta   90.00
_cell.angle_gamma   90.00
#
_symmetry.space_group_name_H-M   'P 1'
#
loop_
_entity.id
_entity.type
_entity.pdbx_description
1 polymer ?
#
loop_
_entity_poly.entity_id
_entity_poly.type
_entity_poly.pdbx_seq_one_letter_code
_entity_poly.pdbx_strand_id
1 'polypeptide(L)'
;RRSKMASYVNELCDMVPACSTLARKPDKLTILRLAVAHMKSLQGTGNTASDTSYKPSFLTDQELKHLILEAADGFLFVAQSDTGRIIYVSDSITPVLNQSQSEWFGNSLYDLIHQDDVDKLREQLSTSESQNTGRILDLKSAYFVWFLT
;
A
#
# COMPACT_ATOMS: atom_id res chain seq x y z
N ARG A 1 -12.85 -17.42 29.82
CA ARG A 1 -13.36 -16.08 29.39
C ARG A 1 -12.75 -14.91 30.19
N ARG A 2 -12.89 -14.86 31.53
CA ARG A 2 -12.36 -13.76 32.38
C ARG A 2 -10.83 -13.60 32.34
N SER A 3 -10.08 -14.71 32.36
CA SER A 3 -8.61 -14.70 32.23
C SER A 3 -8.15 -14.22 30.85
N LYS A 4 -8.81 -14.68 29.77
CA LYS A 4 -8.52 -14.26 28.39
C LYS A 4 -8.73 -12.75 28.18
N MET A 5 -9.81 -12.19 28.74
CA MET A 5 -10.04 -10.74 28.71
C MET A 5 -8.97 -9.96 29.48
N ALA A 6 -8.46 -10.49 30.59
CA ALA A 6 -7.35 -9.86 31.31
C ALA A 6 -6.05 -9.88 30.50
N SER A 7 -5.78 -10.97 29.77
CA SER A 7 -4.64 -11.05 28.84
C SER A 7 -4.69 -9.96 27.78
N TYR A 8 -5.83 -9.82 27.10
CA TYR A 8 -5.98 -8.81 26.05
C TYR A 8 -5.81 -7.37 26.56
N VAL A 9 -6.29 -7.07 27.78
CA VAL A 9 -6.10 -5.75 28.37
C VAL A 9 -4.63 -5.49 28.72
N ASN A 10 -3.89 -6.53 29.13
CA ASN A 10 -2.46 -6.40 29.38
C ASN A 10 -1.65 -6.22 28.09
N GLU A 11 -1.94 -7.01 27.05
CA GLU A 11 -1.33 -6.84 25.72
C GLU A 11 -1.62 -5.45 25.15
N LEU A 12 -2.86 -4.96 25.28
CA LEU A 12 -3.22 -3.60 24.88
C LEU A 12 -2.46 -2.52 25.66
N CYS A 13 -2.23 -2.72 26.96
CA CYS A 13 -1.43 -1.82 27.79
C CYS A 13 0.01 -1.71 27.28
N ASP A 14 0.58 -2.83 26.83
CA ASP A 14 1.97 -2.87 26.37
C ASP A 14 2.12 -2.24 24.96
N MET A 15 1.07 -2.27 24.13
CA MET A 15 1.04 -1.64 22.80
C MET A 15 0.77 -0.12 22.82
N VAL A 16 0.19 0.43 23.89
CA VAL A 16 -0.14 1.86 23.98
C VAL A 16 1.01 2.61 24.69
N PRO A 17 1.73 3.52 24.02
CA PRO A 17 2.91 4.20 24.58
C PRO A 17 2.63 4.89 25.93
N ALA A 18 1.48 5.54 26.06
CA ALA A 18 1.07 6.24 27.29
C ALA A 18 0.82 5.30 28.49
N CYS A 19 0.61 4.01 28.25
CA CYS A 19 0.40 2.99 29.27
C CYS A 19 1.70 2.22 29.57
N SER A 20 2.47 1.88 28.54
CA SER A 20 3.64 1.01 28.64
C SER A 20 4.84 1.66 29.33
N THR A 21 4.94 3.01 29.31
CA THR A 21 6.02 3.74 29.98
C THR A 21 5.78 4.01 31.47
N LEU A 22 4.61 3.64 32.01
CA LEU A 22 4.28 3.87 33.42
C LEU A 22 4.91 2.79 34.32
N ALA A 23 5.58 3.23 35.39
CA ALA A 23 6.19 2.33 36.37
C ALA A 23 5.18 1.42 37.09
N ARG A 24 3.90 1.80 37.12
CA ARG A 24 2.79 1.00 37.64
C ARG A 24 1.71 0.88 36.59
N LYS A 25 1.29 -0.36 36.29
CA LYS A 25 0.21 -0.62 35.33
C LYS A 25 -1.09 0.06 35.81
N PRO A 26 -1.71 0.92 34.99
CA PRO A 26 -2.96 1.59 35.32
C PRO A 26 -4.13 0.58 35.40
N ASP A 27 -5.24 1.00 35.99
CA ASP A 27 -6.44 0.16 36.05
C ASP A 27 -7.06 -0.06 34.66
N LYS A 28 -7.88 -1.10 34.53
CA LYS A 28 -8.44 -1.53 33.24
C LYS A 28 -9.23 -0.43 32.51
N LEU A 29 -9.93 0.44 33.23
CA LEU A 29 -10.71 1.51 32.61
C LEU A 29 -9.78 2.59 32.05
N THR A 30 -8.72 2.91 32.79
CA THR A 30 -7.69 3.85 32.35
C THR A 30 -6.94 3.34 31.13
N ILE A 31 -6.56 2.05 31.09
CA ILE A 31 -5.93 1.41 29.91
C ILE A 31 -6.83 1.60 28.67
N LEU A 32 -8.13 1.32 28.80
CA LEU A 32 -9.08 1.47 27.69
C LEU A 32 -9.22 2.93 27.23
N ARG A 33 -9.26 3.89 28.17
CA ARG A 33 -9.35 5.33 27.83
C ARG A 33 -8.11 5.83 27.10
N LEU A 34 -6.93 5.43 27.55
CA LEU A 34 -5.67 5.79 26.90
C LEU A 34 -5.54 5.12 25.52
N ALA A 35 -5.97 3.87 25.39
CA ALA A 35 -6.03 3.20 24.09
C ALA A 35 -6.96 3.93 23.10
N VAL A 36 -8.15 4.36 23.54
CA VAL A 36 -9.07 5.15 22.70
C VAL A 36 -8.46 6.49 22.29
N ALA A 37 -7.79 7.19 23.21
CA ALA A 37 -7.10 8.44 22.90
C ALA A 37 -5.96 8.23 21.88
N HIS A 38 -5.18 7.15 22.06
CA HIS A 38 -4.11 6.77 21.15
C HIS A 38 -4.65 6.46 19.74
N MET A 39 -5.70 5.65 19.62
CA MET A 39 -6.33 5.34 18.33
C MET A 39 -6.87 6.58 17.63
N LYS A 40 -7.50 7.51 18.38
CA LYS A 40 -7.96 8.80 17.82
C LYS A 40 -6.81 9.68 17.35
N SER A 41 -5.67 9.65 18.04
CA SER A 41 -4.47 10.37 17.62
C SER A 41 -3.88 9.77 16.34
N LEU A 42 -3.90 8.45 16.18
CA LEU A 42 -3.41 7.76 14.98
C LEU A 42 -4.28 8.01 13.76
N GLN A 43 -5.61 8.11 13.95
CA GLN A 43 -6.54 8.39 12.85
C GLN A 43 -6.46 9.84 12.32
N GLY A 44 -5.79 10.73 13.06
CA GLY A 44 -5.66 12.15 12.72
C GLY A 44 -7.02 12.86 12.58
N THR A 45 -6.99 14.18 12.45
CA THR A 45 -8.17 14.99 12.08
C THR A 45 -8.53 14.81 10.60
N GLY A 46 -8.45 13.57 10.10
CA GLY A 46 -8.61 13.21 8.70
C GLY A 46 -10.08 12.94 8.38
N ASN A 47 -10.70 13.88 7.68
CA ASN A 47 -12.01 13.78 7.05
C ASN A 47 -12.34 12.35 6.57
N THR A 48 -13.39 11.75 7.13
CA THR A 48 -14.09 10.60 6.57
C THR A 48 -14.90 11.02 5.33
N ALA A 49 -14.26 11.64 4.34
CA ALA A 49 -14.88 12.09 3.12
C ALA A 49 -13.97 11.83 1.92
N SER A 50 -13.78 10.55 1.59
CA SER A 50 -13.56 10.16 0.21
C SER A 50 -14.02 8.72 0.01
N ASP A 51 -15.17 8.65 -0.66
CA ASP A 51 -15.94 7.50 -1.11
C ASP A 51 -15.14 6.66 -2.12
N THR A 52 -14.14 5.91 -1.66
CA THR A 52 -13.39 4.96 -2.50
C THR A 52 -13.21 3.65 -1.73
N SER A 53 -14.01 2.66 -2.10
CA SER A 53 -14.29 1.40 -1.40
C SER A 53 -13.11 0.40 -1.35
N TYR A 54 -11.87 0.85 -1.42
CA TYR A 54 -10.70 -0.02 -1.60
C TYR A 54 -9.55 0.21 -0.61
N LYS A 55 -9.65 1.18 0.30
CA LYS A 55 -8.66 1.37 1.35
C LYS A 55 -9.16 0.75 2.66
N PRO A 56 -8.52 -0.32 3.19
CA PRO A 56 -8.73 -0.66 4.59
C PRO A 56 -8.30 0.53 5.43
N SER A 57 -9.22 1.09 6.21
CA SER A 57 -9.02 2.29 7.04
C SER A 57 -7.96 2.16 8.15
N PHE A 58 -7.23 1.04 8.17
CA PHE A 58 -6.17 0.73 9.11
C PHE A 58 -4.76 1.06 8.58
N LEU A 59 -4.59 1.18 7.25
CA LEU A 59 -3.29 1.46 6.64
C LEU A 59 -3.32 2.82 5.96
N THR A 60 -2.32 3.65 6.22
CA THR A 60 -2.02 4.82 5.40
C THR A 60 -1.55 4.39 4.00
N ASP A 61 -1.60 5.29 3.02
CA ASP A 61 -1.14 4.99 1.65
C ASP A 61 0.33 4.55 1.60
N GLN A 62 1.15 5.09 2.50
CA GLN A 62 2.56 4.70 2.62
C GLN A 62 2.74 3.32 3.23
N GLU A 63 1.96 2.96 4.25
CA GLU A 63 2.00 1.62 4.86
C GLU A 63 1.44 0.56 3.91
N LEU A 64 0.36 0.87 3.21
CA LEU A 64 -0.19 -0.03 2.19
C LEU A 64 0.81 -0.26 1.07
N LYS A 65 1.47 0.81 0.59
CA LYS A 65 2.56 0.70 -0.37
C LYS A 65 3.68 -0.19 0.18
N HIS A 66 4.19 0.09 1.37
CA HIS A 66 5.28 -0.70 1.95
C HIS A 66 4.90 -2.18 2.09
N LEU A 67 3.70 -2.47 2.60
CA LEU A 67 3.20 -3.83 2.78
C LEU A 67 3.08 -4.59 1.46
N ILE A 68 2.55 -3.96 0.41
CA ILE A 68 2.43 -4.60 -0.90
C ILE A 68 3.82 -4.89 -1.49
N LEU A 69 4.74 -3.93 -1.36
CA LEU A 69 6.10 -4.09 -1.89
C LEU A 69 6.89 -5.17 -1.14
N GLU A 70 6.77 -5.21 0.20
CA GLU A 70 7.42 -6.22 1.05
C GLU A 70 6.87 -7.63 0.78
N ALA A 71 5.56 -7.75 0.49
CA ALA A 71 4.96 -9.04 0.18
C ALA A 71 5.21 -9.51 -1.26
N ALA A 72 5.48 -8.59 -2.20
CA ALA A 72 5.56 -8.88 -3.62
C ALA A 72 6.96 -8.73 -4.24
N ASP A 73 7.98 -8.30 -3.47
CA ASP A 73 9.31 -7.91 -3.98
C ASP A 73 9.24 -7.00 -5.23
N GLY A 74 8.14 -6.24 -5.37
CA GLY A 74 7.81 -5.51 -6.59
C GLY A 74 7.95 -4.00 -6.43
N PHE A 75 7.63 -3.26 -7.50
CA PHE A 75 7.56 -1.80 -7.49
C PHE A 75 6.32 -1.32 -8.23
N LEU A 76 5.82 -0.13 -7.85
CA LEU A 76 4.68 0.51 -8.50
C LEU A 76 5.15 1.39 -9.67
N PHE A 77 4.51 1.26 -10.82
CA PHE A 77 4.63 2.21 -11.91
C PHE A 77 3.30 2.43 -12.64
N VAL A 78 3.23 3.51 -13.42
CA VAL A 78 2.10 3.85 -14.28
C VAL A 78 2.60 4.17 -15.68
N ALA A 79 2.03 3.50 -16.67
CA ALA A 79 2.30 3.75 -18.08
C ALA A 79 1.03 4.15 -18.85
N GLN A 80 1.22 4.96 -19.89
CA GLN A 80 0.17 5.29 -20.85
C GLN A 80 -0.09 4.07 -21.75
N SER A 81 -1.37 3.71 -21.91
CA SER A 81 -1.80 2.55 -22.70
C SER A 81 -1.53 2.65 -24.20
N ASP A 82 -1.51 3.87 -24.75
CA ASP A 82 -1.31 4.13 -26.18
C ASP A 82 0.17 4.03 -26.61
N THR A 83 1.05 4.64 -25.83
CA THR A 83 2.47 4.83 -26.13
C THR A 83 3.38 3.91 -25.32
N GLY A 84 2.87 3.28 -24.26
CA GLY A 84 3.69 2.55 -23.29
C GLY A 84 4.57 3.47 -22.44
N ARG A 85 4.41 4.79 -22.52
CA ARG A 85 5.26 5.76 -21.84
C ARG A 85 4.99 5.76 -20.34
N ILE A 86 6.05 5.60 -19.55
CA ILE A 86 5.96 5.64 -18.09
C ILE A 86 5.81 7.08 -17.62
N ILE A 87 4.72 7.35 -16.92
CA ILE A 87 4.39 8.68 -16.37
C ILE A 87 4.55 8.76 -14.85
N TYR A 88 4.72 7.62 -14.19
CA TYR A 88 5.01 7.56 -12.77
C TYR A 88 5.74 6.26 -12.44
N VAL A 89 6.68 6.33 -11.50
CA VAL A 89 7.38 5.18 -10.94
C VAL A 89 7.70 5.46 -9.48
N SER A 90 7.51 4.47 -8.62
CA SER A 90 7.86 4.55 -7.20
C SER A 90 9.38 4.45 -6.98
N ASP A 91 9.87 5.02 -5.87
CA ASP A 91 11.26 4.95 -5.41
C ASP A 91 11.72 3.51 -5.09
N SER A 92 10.75 2.63 -4.85
CA SER A 92 10.94 1.19 -4.65
C SER A 92 11.49 0.46 -5.87
N ILE A 93 11.58 1.11 -7.03
CA ILE A 93 12.28 0.54 -8.19
C ILE A 93 13.78 0.32 -7.94
N THR A 94 14.42 1.19 -7.15
CA THR A 94 15.86 1.08 -6.88
C THR A 94 16.21 -0.18 -6.10
N PRO A 95 15.55 -0.54 -4.99
CA PRO A 95 15.84 -1.81 -4.33
C PRO A 95 15.45 -3.05 -5.16
N VAL A 96 14.51 -2.96 -6.10
CA VAL A 96 14.01 -4.12 -6.87
C VAL A 96 14.83 -4.38 -8.13
N LEU A 97 15.00 -3.36 -8.98
CA LEU A 97 15.69 -3.47 -10.27
C LEU A 97 17.09 -2.85 -10.28
N ASN A 98 17.50 -2.20 -9.19
CA ASN A 98 18.74 -1.42 -9.11
C ASN A 98 18.83 -0.30 -10.17
N GLN A 99 17.67 0.29 -10.51
CA GLN A 99 17.52 1.39 -11.47
C GLN A 99 17.03 2.66 -10.77
N SER A 100 17.33 3.82 -11.35
CA SER A 100 16.83 5.10 -10.83
C SER A 100 15.45 5.45 -11.40
N GLN A 101 14.65 6.17 -10.61
CA GLN A 101 13.35 6.67 -11.09
C GLN A 101 13.49 7.55 -12.34
N SER A 102 14.58 8.32 -12.44
CA SER A 102 14.88 9.18 -13.58
C SER A 102 15.11 8.42 -14.88
N GLU A 103 15.66 7.21 -14.80
CA GLU A 103 15.88 6.35 -15.98
C GLU A 103 14.61 5.66 -16.45
N TRP A 104 13.61 5.51 -15.57
CA TRP A 104 12.33 4.90 -15.94
C TRP A 104 11.29 5.95 -16.33
N PHE A 105 11.30 7.09 -15.66
CA PHE A 105 10.34 8.16 -15.88
C PHE A 105 10.47 8.74 -17.29
N GLY A 106 9.38 8.76 -18.04
CA GLY A 106 9.31 9.31 -19.40
C GLY A 106 9.85 8.39 -20.50
N ASN A 107 10.45 7.25 -20.15
CA ASN A 107 10.86 6.23 -21.11
C ASN A 107 9.68 5.33 -21.49
N SER A 108 9.80 4.70 -22.65
CA SER A 108 8.81 3.74 -23.13
C SER A 108 9.05 2.40 -22.46
N LEU A 109 8.01 1.78 -21.93
CA LEU A 109 8.10 0.45 -21.32
C LEU A 109 8.60 -0.59 -22.32
N TYR A 110 8.31 -0.42 -23.61
CA TYR A 110 8.79 -1.28 -24.69
C TYR A 110 10.33 -1.29 -24.83
N ASP A 111 10.99 -0.19 -24.47
CA ASP A 111 12.46 -0.07 -24.54
C ASP A 111 13.14 -0.69 -23.31
N LEU A 112 12.39 -0.89 -22.22
CA LEU A 112 12.88 -1.37 -20.93
C LEU A 112 12.72 -2.89 -20.76
N ILE A 113 11.91 -3.53 -21.60
CA ILE A 113 11.64 -4.97 -21.57
C ILE A 113 12.38 -5.71 -22.69
N HIS A 114 12.53 -7.02 -22.53
CA HIS A 114 13.14 -7.86 -23.55
C HIS A 114 12.25 -7.94 -24.81
N GLN A 115 12.86 -8.01 -25.99
CA GLN A 115 12.13 -8.03 -27.27
C GLN A 115 11.10 -9.16 -27.37
N ASP A 116 11.40 -10.32 -26.78
CA ASP A 116 10.50 -11.48 -26.76
C ASP A 116 9.22 -11.26 -25.93
N ASP A 117 9.20 -10.27 -25.03
CA ASP A 117 8.06 -9.94 -24.19
C ASP A 117 7.31 -8.69 -24.65
N VAL A 118 7.83 -7.97 -25.66
CA VAL A 118 7.20 -6.77 -26.23
C VAL A 118 5.80 -7.08 -26.77
N ASP A 119 5.63 -8.19 -27.48
CA ASP A 119 4.35 -8.57 -28.04
C ASP A 119 3.31 -8.88 -26.95
N LYS A 120 3.74 -9.58 -25.88
CA LYS A 120 2.87 -9.87 -24.73
C LYS A 120 2.48 -8.58 -24.01
N LEU A 121 3.44 -7.68 -23.77
CA LEU A 121 3.17 -6.39 -23.11
C LEU A 121 2.21 -5.53 -23.93
N ARG A 122 2.39 -5.52 -25.25
CA ARG A 122 1.50 -4.80 -26.17
C ARG A 122 0.08 -5.33 -26.09
N GLU A 123 -0.10 -6.65 -26.07
CA GLU A 123 -1.41 -7.30 -25.89
C GLU A 123 -2.04 -6.92 -24.54
N GLN A 124 -1.23 -6.87 -23.48
CA GLN A 124 -1.73 -6.49 -22.16
C GLN A 124 -2.13 -5.01 -22.03
N LEU A 125 -1.46 -4.10 -22.75
CA LEU A 125 -1.79 -2.68 -22.79
C LEU A 125 -2.96 -2.37 -23.74
N SER A 126 -3.14 -3.18 -24.80
CA SER A 126 -4.29 -3.10 -25.69
C SER A 126 -5.49 -3.85 -25.08
N THR A 127 -6.30 -3.16 -24.29
CA THR A 127 -7.52 -3.73 -23.70
C THR A 127 -8.50 -4.28 -24.76
N SER A 128 -8.38 -5.57 -25.09
CA SER A 128 -9.49 -6.38 -25.57
C SER A 128 -9.81 -7.42 -24.49
N GLU A 129 -10.88 -7.15 -23.73
CA GLU A 129 -11.55 -8.05 -22.78
C GLU A 129 -10.75 -9.26 -22.26
N SER A 130 -10.16 -9.12 -21.08
CA SER A 130 -9.89 -10.29 -20.24
C SER A 130 -10.15 -9.92 -18.79
N GLN A 131 -11.40 -10.18 -18.39
CA GLN A 131 -11.79 -10.36 -17.01
C GLN A 131 -10.98 -11.54 -16.45
N ASN A 132 -9.81 -11.29 -15.87
CA ASN A 132 -9.22 -12.27 -14.98
C ASN A 132 -8.54 -11.59 -13.79
N THR A 133 -9.10 -11.95 -12.63
CA THR A 133 -8.68 -11.76 -11.25
C THR A 133 -7.24 -11.26 -11.01
N GLY A 134 -7.12 -10.08 -10.36
CA GLY A 134 -5.84 -9.53 -9.85
C GLY A 134 -5.53 -8.09 -10.27
N ARG A 135 -6.27 -7.54 -11.24
CA ARG A 135 -6.08 -6.16 -11.73
C ARG A 135 -6.83 -5.16 -10.84
N ILE A 136 -6.17 -4.65 -9.80
CA ILE A 136 -6.67 -3.56 -8.94
C ILE A 136 -5.82 -2.31 -9.22
N LEU A 137 -6.31 -1.12 -9.57
CA LEU A 137 -7.65 -0.58 -9.79
C LEU A 137 -7.55 0.64 -10.74
N ASP A 138 -8.33 0.64 -11.82
CA ASP A 138 -8.66 1.84 -12.60
C ASP A 138 -9.56 2.76 -11.78
N LEU A 139 -9.25 4.06 -11.74
CA LEU A 139 -10.26 5.07 -11.45
C LEU A 139 -10.09 6.27 -12.41
N LYS A 140 -10.56 6.07 -13.65
CA LYS A 140 -11.06 7.07 -14.63
C LYS A 140 -10.12 7.61 -15.71
N SER A 141 -8.92 7.09 -15.91
CA SER A 141 -8.13 7.44 -17.11
C SER A 141 -7.03 6.43 -17.35
N ALA A 142 -7.04 5.78 -18.52
CA ALA A 142 -5.91 5.36 -19.37
C ALA A 142 -4.58 4.82 -18.77
N TYR A 143 -4.55 4.44 -17.50
CA TYR A 143 -3.34 4.17 -16.74
C TYR A 143 -3.35 2.75 -16.18
N PHE A 144 -2.37 1.94 -16.58
CA PHE A 144 -2.18 0.59 -16.07
C PHE A 144 -1.14 0.58 -14.94
N VAL A 145 -1.50 -0.03 -13.82
CA VAL A 145 -0.62 -0.33 -12.70
C VAL A 145 -0.16 -1.79 -12.84
N TRP A 146 1.14 -1.98 -13.00
CA TRP A 146 1.76 -3.31 -13.07
C TRP A 146 2.62 -3.54 -11.83
N PHE A 147 2.51 -4.75 -11.28
CA PHE A 147 3.47 -5.31 -10.34
C PHE A 147 4.37 -6.26 -11.11
N LEU A 148 5.67 -5.97 -11.18
CA LEU A 148 6.67 -6.93 -11.65
C LEU A 148 7.20 -7.65 -10.40
N THR A 149 7.04 -8.97 -10.35
CA THR A 149 7.68 -9.91 -9.41
C THR A 149 8.79 -10.65 -10.13
#